data_AF-A0A2X0QUZ6-F1
#
_entry.id   AF-A0A2X0QUZ6-F1
#
_cell.length_a   1.000
_cell.length_b   1.000
_cell.length_c   1.000
_cell.angle_alpha   90.00
_cell.angle_beta   90.00
_cell.angle_gamma   90.00
#
_symmetry.space_group_name_H-M   'P 1'
#
loop_
_entity.id
_entity.type
_entity.pdbx_description
1 polymer ?
#
loop_
_entity_poly.entity_id
_entity_poly.type
_entity_poly.pdbx_seq_one_letter_code
_entity_poly.pdbx_strand_id
1 'polypeptide(L)'
;MATSWDNRSSATIFLQRDDTVLEAAKLMRLHQVSNVQVIDNCNGKIIPVGVITDHDLVVEIMAPGLDYMVITVGDIIDLRSAGPYPSIYDLP
;
A
#
# COMPACT_ATOMS: atom_id res chain seq x y z
N MET A 1 -33.81 7.26 18.31
CA MET A 1 -33.57 7.67 16.91
C MET A 1 -32.10 7.43 16.65
N ALA A 2 -31.78 6.31 16.00
CA ALA A 2 -30.43 5.78 15.90
C ALA A 2 -29.53 6.70 15.08
N THR A 3 -28.28 6.78 15.54
CA THR A 3 -27.26 7.74 15.17
C THR A 3 -26.79 7.56 13.73
N SER A 4 -26.65 8.70 13.06
CA SER A 4 -25.96 8.95 11.80
C SER A 4 -24.50 8.41 11.77
N TRP A 5 -24.30 7.12 11.50
CA TRP A 5 -22.98 6.55 11.18
C TRP A 5 -22.94 5.65 9.93
N ASP A 6 -24.08 5.41 9.27
CA ASP A 6 -24.19 4.46 8.15
C ASP A 6 -24.00 5.09 6.76
N ASN A 7 -22.92 5.86 6.53
CA ASN A 7 -22.58 6.19 5.14
C ASN A 7 -21.10 6.50 4.90
N ARG A 8 -20.24 5.51 5.16
CA ARG A 8 -19.05 5.32 4.33
C ARG A 8 -19.15 3.92 3.79
N SER A 9 -19.81 3.75 2.65
CA SER A 9 -19.58 2.59 1.81
C SER A 9 -18.10 2.62 1.43
N SER A 10 -17.23 2.04 2.27
CA SER A 10 -15.79 2.05 2.07
C SER A 10 -15.49 1.12 0.92
N ALA A 11 -15.61 1.65 -0.30
CA ALA A 11 -15.18 0.96 -1.50
C ALA A 11 -13.75 0.50 -1.26
N THR A 12 -13.58 -0.81 -1.08
CA THR A 12 -12.26 -1.40 -0.86
C THR A 12 -11.63 -1.50 -2.23
N ILE A 13 -10.60 -0.69 -2.44
CA ILE A 13 -9.86 -0.68 -3.70
C ILE A 13 -8.75 -1.71 -3.59
N PHE A 14 -8.67 -2.57 -4.60
CA PHE A 14 -7.70 -3.66 -4.67
C PHE A 14 -6.66 -3.37 -5.75
N LEU A 15 -5.42 -3.76 -5.48
CA LEU A 15 -4.31 -3.83 -6.43
C LEU A 15 -3.75 -5.25 -6.44
N GLN A 16 -3.29 -5.69 -7.60
CA GLN A 16 -2.46 -6.88 -7.69
C GLN A 16 -1.07 -6.58 -7.12
N ARG A 17 -0.40 -7.61 -6.62
CA ARG A 17 0.94 -7.51 -6.04
C ARG A 17 1.98 -6.93 -7.02
N ASP A 18 1.82 -7.19 -8.32
CA ASP A 18 2.68 -6.72 -9.40
C ASP A 18 2.30 -5.31 -9.91
N ASP A 19 1.22 -4.71 -9.40
CA ASP A 19 0.89 -3.32 -9.73
C ASP A 19 1.94 -2.37 -9.17
N THR A 20 2.19 -1.32 -9.93
CA THR A 20 3.16 -0.28 -9.62
C THR A 20 2.69 0.65 -8.49
N VAL A 21 3.64 1.22 -7.76
CA VAL A 21 3.39 2.28 -6.77
C VAL A 21 2.63 3.47 -7.36
N LEU A 22 2.93 3.83 -8.61
CA LEU A 22 2.21 4.88 -9.32
C LEU A 22 0.71 4.56 -9.42
N GLU A 23 0.36 3.29 -9.65
CA GLU A 23 -1.03 2.90 -9.86
C GLU A 23 -1.78 2.96 -8.53
N ALA A 24 -1.11 2.60 -7.43
CA ALA A 24 -1.60 2.82 -6.08
C ALA A 24 -1.92 4.28 -5.82
N ALA A 25 -0.97 5.19 -6.11
CA ALA A 25 -1.18 6.63 -5.92
C ALA A 25 -2.36 7.16 -6.77
N LYS A 26 -2.47 6.73 -8.04
CA LYS A 26 -3.57 7.11 -8.93
C LYS A 26 -4.92 6.64 -8.37
N LEU A 27 -5.01 5.39 -7.91
CA LEU A 27 -6.24 4.84 -7.34
C LEU A 27 -6.64 5.54 -6.04
N MET A 28 -5.68 5.80 -5.15
CA MET A 28 -5.91 6.58 -3.93
C MET A 28 -6.48 7.96 -4.25
N ARG A 29 -5.90 8.67 -5.23
CA ARG A 29 -6.39 9.98 -5.68
C ARG A 29 -7.78 9.89 -6.32
N LEU A 30 -7.99 8.93 -7.21
CA LEU A 30 -9.24 8.76 -7.96
C LEU A 30 -10.42 8.44 -7.03
N HIS A 31 -10.19 7.54 -6.07
CA HIS A 31 -11.22 7.07 -5.14
C HIS A 31 -11.25 7.85 -3.82
N GLN A 32 -10.34 8.82 -3.64
CA GLN A 32 -10.20 9.63 -2.43
C GLN A 32 -10.02 8.77 -1.16
N VAL A 33 -9.26 7.68 -1.28
CA VAL A 33 -8.91 6.76 -0.18
C VAL A 33 -7.45 6.92 0.21
N SER A 34 -7.13 6.75 1.49
CA SER A 34 -5.75 6.81 2.00
C SER A 34 -5.03 5.45 1.99
N ASN A 35 -5.72 4.38 1.60
CA ASN A 35 -5.18 3.04 1.59
C ASN A 35 -5.82 2.18 0.49
N VAL A 36 -5.07 1.18 0.05
CA VAL A 36 -5.47 0.18 -0.94
C VAL A 36 -5.06 -1.20 -0.44
N GLN A 37 -5.89 -2.21 -0.71
CA GLN A 37 -5.63 -3.60 -0.37
C GLN A 37 -4.81 -4.25 -1.49
N VAL A 38 -3.72 -4.92 -1.14
CA VAL A 38 -2.91 -5.68 -2.08
C VAL A 38 -3.36 -7.13 -2.02
N ILE A 39 -3.67 -7.68 -3.18
CA ILE A 39 -4.02 -9.09 -3.38
C ILE A 39 -2.99 -9.76 -4.28
N ASP A 40 -2.86 -11.06 -4.12
CA ASP A 40 -2.03 -11.91 -4.97
C ASP A 40 -2.84 -13.10 -5.47
N ASN A 41 -2.47 -13.65 -6.62
CA ASN A 41 -3.06 -14.83 -7.19
C ASN A 41 -2.11 -16.02 -7.04
N CYS A 42 -2.32 -16.79 -5.97
CA CYS A 42 -1.58 -18.01 -5.72
C CYS A 42 -2.40 -19.23 -6.15
N ASN A 43 -1.97 -19.93 -7.21
CA ASN A 43 -2.62 -21.14 -7.72
C ASN A 43 -4.12 -20.96 -8.04
N GLY A 44 -4.48 -19.83 -8.65
CA GLY A 44 -5.87 -19.51 -9.00
C GLY A 44 -6.73 -19.02 -7.82
N LYS A 45 -6.12 -18.80 -6.64
CA LYS A 45 -6.79 -18.25 -5.47
C LYS A 45 -6.31 -16.83 -5.21
N ILE A 46 -7.26 -15.91 -5.13
CA ILE A 46 -7.01 -14.53 -4.70
C ILE A 46 -6.84 -14.55 -3.18
N ILE A 47 -5.68 -14.09 -2.71
CA ILE A 47 -5.38 -13.95 -1.29
C ILE A 47 -4.97 -12.51 -0.98
N PRO A 48 -5.44 -11.93 0.14
CA PRO A 48 -4.91 -10.64 0.60
C PRO A 48 -3.48 -10.83 1.12
N VAL A 49 -2.55 -10.00 0.65
CA VAL A 49 -1.13 -10.05 1.04
C VAL A 49 -0.70 -8.82 1.84
N GLY A 50 -1.49 -7.75 1.84
CA GLY A 50 -1.33 -6.64 2.78
C GLY A 50 -1.99 -5.36 2.32
N VAL A 51 -1.55 -4.23 2.89
CA VAL A 51 -2.15 -2.91 2.68
C VAL A 51 -1.05 -1.89 2.41
N ILE A 52 -1.28 -1.03 1.43
CA ILE A 52 -0.43 0.13 1.13
C ILE A 52 -1.17 1.40 1.51
N THR A 53 -0.47 2.30 2.19
CA THR A 53 -0.96 3.63 2.59
C THR A 53 -0.16 4.74 1.91
N ASP A 54 -0.71 5.95 1.87
CA ASP A 54 0.01 7.15 1.41
C ASP A 54 1.34 7.38 2.16
N HIS A 55 1.37 7.09 3.46
CA HIS A 55 2.58 7.13 4.28
C HIS A 55 3.68 6.19 3.76
N ASP A 56 3.31 5.01 3.26
CA ASP A 56 4.28 4.05 2.71
C ASP A 56 4.89 4.56 1.41
N LEU A 57 4.07 5.19 0.57
CA LEU A 57 4.56 5.84 -0.64
C LEU A 57 5.55 6.95 -0.30
N VAL A 58 5.29 7.72 0.76
CA VAL A 58 6.19 8.79 1.19
C VAL A 58 7.49 8.24 1.77
N VAL A 59 7.42 7.32 2.73
CA VAL A 59 8.57 6.87 3.51
C VAL A 59 9.42 5.87 2.74
N GLU A 60 8.80 4.92 2.04
CA GLU A 60 9.51 3.80 1.42
C GLU A 60 9.92 4.09 -0.04
N ILE A 61 9.27 5.08 -0.70
CA ILE A 61 9.52 5.38 -2.13
C ILE A 61 9.99 6.81 -2.37
N MET A 62 9.21 7.81 -1.93
CA MET A 62 9.53 9.22 -2.23
C MET A 62 10.77 9.71 -1.46
N ALA A 63 10.84 9.44 -0.16
CA ALA A 63 11.96 9.84 0.68
C ALA A 63 13.31 9.26 0.21
N PRO A 64 13.42 7.96 -0.15
CA PRO A 64 14.64 7.41 -0.74
C PRO A 64 14.84 7.76 -2.22
N GLY A 65 13.88 8.43 -2.88
CA GLY A 65 14.00 8.87 -4.27
C GLY A 65 13.97 7.73 -5.29
N LEU A 66 13.20 6.68 -5.00
CA LEU A 66 13.11 5.50 -5.87
C LEU A 66 12.15 5.72 -7.05
N ASP A 67 12.35 4.95 -8.12
CA ASP A 67 11.50 5.02 -9.31
C ASP A 67 10.16 4.31 -9.09
N TYR A 68 9.13 5.09 -8.79
CA TYR A 68 7.75 4.66 -8.55
C TYR A 68 7.06 4.08 -9.81
N MET A 69 7.65 4.20 -10.99
CA MET A 69 7.12 3.61 -12.23
C MET A 69 7.54 2.15 -12.40
N VAL A 70 8.53 1.68 -11.65
CA VAL A 70 9.08 0.32 -11.76
C VAL A 70 8.84 -0.48 -10.49
N ILE A 71 8.85 0.17 -9.32
CA ILE A 71 8.62 -0.51 -8.04
C ILE A 71 7.16 -0.92 -7.90
N THR A 72 6.95 -2.16 -7.46
CA THR A 72 5.63 -2.74 -7.24
C THR A 72 5.17 -2.57 -5.79
N VAL A 73 3.87 -2.66 -5.58
CA VAL A 73 3.30 -2.69 -4.22
C VAL A 73 3.72 -3.93 -3.44
N GLY A 74 4.06 -5.03 -4.13
CA GLY A 74 4.63 -6.24 -3.53
C GLY A 74 5.99 -6.00 -2.89
N ASP A 75 6.84 -5.18 -3.51
CA ASP A 75 8.18 -4.86 -2.96
C ASP A 75 8.08 -4.16 -1.60
N ILE A 76 7.14 -3.20 -1.46
CA ILE A 76 6.84 -2.52 -0.18
C ILE A 76 6.36 -3.51 0.89
N ILE A 77 5.48 -4.45 0.52
CA ILE A 77 4.96 -5.47 1.44
C ILE A 77 6.10 -6.35 1.98
N ASP A 78 7.05 -6.69 1.13
CA ASP A 78 8.19 -7.53 1.49
C ASP A 78 9.19 -6.79 2.39
N LEU A 79 9.44 -5.51 2.13
CA LEU A 79 10.30 -4.66 2.98
C LEU A 79 9.85 -4.68 4.45
N ARG A 80 8.55 -4.63 4.70
CA ARG A 80 7.98 -4.71 6.05
C ARG A 80 8.15 -6.07 6.70
N SER A 81 8.12 -7.13 5.90
CA SER A 81 8.23 -8.51 6.36
C SER A 81 9.66 -8.88 6.76
N ALA A 82 10.66 -8.15 6.26
CA ALA A 82 12.08 -8.40 6.52
C ALA A 82 12.61 -7.81 7.85
N GLY A 83 11.82 -6.98 8.55
CA GLY A 83 12.29 -6.20 9.70
C GLY A 83 13.08 -4.97 9.25
N PRO A 84 12.85 -3.78 9.84
CA PRO A 84 13.26 -2.55 9.19
C PRO A 84 14.75 -2.31 9.38
N TYR A 85 15.28 -1.47 8.50
CA TYR A 85 16.41 -0.60 8.76
C TYR A 85 16.72 -0.38 10.25
N PRO A 86 18.00 -0.41 10.66
CA PRO A 86 18.37 0.00 12.01
C PRO A 86 17.74 1.35 12.31
N SER A 87 17.20 1.49 13.52
CA SER A 87 16.65 2.76 13.98
C SER A 87 17.66 3.87 13.69
N ILE A 88 17.22 5.08 13.36
CA ILE A 88 18.15 6.21 13.22
C ILE A 88 18.91 6.52 14.53
N TYR A 89 18.52 5.89 15.65
CA TYR A 89 19.21 5.88 16.94
C TYR A 89 20.23 4.74 17.10
N ASP A 90 20.35 3.84 16.10
CA ASP A 90 21.27 2.72 16.05
C ASP A 90 22.47 2.99 15.10
N LEU A 91 22.62 4.22 14.57
CA LEU A 91 23.80 4.64 13.82
C LEU A 91 24.91 5.12 14.77
N PRO A 92 26.21 4.89 14.47
CA PRO A 92 27.33 5.27 15.33
C PRO A 92 27.47 6.79 15.51
#